data_AF-A0A3N5U8D2-F1
#
_entry.id   AF-A0A3N5U8D2-F1
#
_cell.length_a   1.000
_cell.length_b   1.000
_cell.length_c   1.000
_cell.angle_alpha   90.00
_cell.angle_beta   90.00
_cell.angle_gamma   90.00
#
_symmetry.space_group_name_H-M   'P 1'
#
loop_
_entity.id
_entity.type
_entity.pdbx_description
1 polymer ?
#
loop_
_entity_poly.entity_id
_entity_poly.type
_entity_poly.pdbx_seq_one_letter_code
_entity_poly.pdbx_strand_id
1 'polypeptide(L)'
;MFVAETIILPWKILKNPVLAYENWAIKDPCMIFRDNEFYLFFSAFFDDHGEERSHLVSVRTKDFIYFSKPDFIWDGRKEGWSGLCSPNISLCQGKYYLTYNSWGEIHPNGKKNTLFYAVSKDLVNWEKDIPLGMEVIKDERAIDPAVTEFNGKWFLCFKGLESPIVARAPSIDGPWQIVGTPDTGWLIGGEFIMIDGCWYLAGTGRGLVPILSRMKGTGDKPEDWISYHPPLRLSFPLEHFNTCIRTHCFFLSDNRNQTGKYYALYVGATENISHLGRGNCKLAIASSPDLVNWHVPPHEENSAIERAV
;
A
#
# COMPACT_ATOMS: atom_id res chain seq x y z
N MET A 1 -17.63 -12.57 24.06
CA MET A 1 -16.97 -11.26 23.90
C MET A 1 -15.51 -11.47 24.27
N PHE A 2 -14.66 -11.72 23.29
CA PHE A 2 -13.21 -11.83 23.55
C PHE A 2 -12.67 -10.42 23.67
N VAL A 3 -12.12 -10.07 24.83
CA VAL A 3 -11.34 -8.84 24.97
C VAL A 3 -10.06 -9.09 24.21
N ALA A 4 -9.92 -8.50 23.03
CA ALA A 4 -8.67 -8.57 22.29
C ALA A 4 -7.58 -7.95 23.17
N GLU A 5 -6.47 -8.66 23.36
CA GLU A 5 -5.31 -8.10 24.06
C GLU A 5 -4.88 -6.83 23.32
N THR A 6 -4.76 -5.72 24.06
CA THR A 6 -4.28 -4.45 23.53
C THR A 6 -2.82 -4.61 23.12
N ILE A 7 -2.51 -4.41 21.84
CA ILE A 7 -1.13 -4.38 21.37
C ILE A 7 -0.55 -3.01 21.69
N ILE A 8 0.56 -3.02 22.42
CA ILE A 8 1.33 -1.81 22.70
C ILE A 8 2.63 -1.94 21.90
N LEU A 9 2.68 -1.26 20.75
CA LEU A 9 3.95 -1.05 20.05
C LEU A 9 4.94 -0.38 21.02
N PRO A 10 6.22 -0.77 21.03
CA PRO A 10 7.23 -0.19 21.91
C PRO A 10 7.67 1.20 21.41
N TRP A 11 6.71 2.12 21.24
CA TRP A 11 6.84 3.39 20.54
C TRP A 11 8.02 4.24 21.01
N LYS A 12 8.35 4.19 22.31
CA LYS A 12 9.45 4.96 22.90
C LYS A 12 10.85 4.55 22.43
N ILE A 13 11.01 3.32 21.92
CA ILE A 13 12.29 2.79 21.45
C ILE A 13 12.31 2.52 19.95
N LEU A 14 11.19 2.81 19.25
CA LEU A 14 11.13 2.78 17.79
C LEU A 14 11.92 3.93 17.20
N LYS A 15 12.43 3.73 15.98
CA LYS A 15 13.15 4.74 15.21
C LYS A 15 12.76 4.58 13.74
N ASN A 16 12.49 5.70 13.08
CA ASN A 16 12.39 5.72 11.62
C ASN A 16 13.80 5.90 11.01
N PRO A 17 14.04 5.31 9.82
CA PRO A 17 13.18 4.36 9.12
C PRO A 17 13.08 3.04 9.90
N VAL A 18 11.87 2.46 9.97
CA VAL A 18 11.64 1.18 10.66
C VAL A 18 12.13 -0.01 9.83
N LEU A 19 12.19 0.12 8.50
CA LEU A 19 12.72 -0.93 7.64
C LEU A 19 13.51 -0.31 6.48
N ALA A 20 14.71 -0.86 6.27
CA ALA A 20 15.59 -0.54 5.16
C ALA A 20 16.43 -1.78 4.83
N TYR A 21 16.72 -1.98 3.55
CA TYR A 21 17.69 -2.98 3.09
C TYR A 21 18.83 -2.28 2.37
N GLU A 22 20.01 -2.87 2.41
CA GLU A 22 21.14 -2.39 1.62
C GLU A 22 20.84 -2.61 0.13
N ASN A 23 21.06 -1.58 -0.70
CA ASN A 23 20.84 -1.61 -2.15
C ASN A 23 19.40 -1.87 -2.61
N TRP A 24 18.40 -1.69 -1.75
CA TRP A 24 16.99 -1.76 -2.16
C TRP A 24 16.32 -0.41 -1.95
N ALA A 25 15.44 -0.02 -2.88
CA ALA A 25 14.44 1.00 -2.63
C ALA A 25 13.08 0.35 -2.32
N ILE A 26 12.57 0.57 -1.11
CA ILE A 26 11.24 0.13 -0.67
C ILE A 26 10.19 1.13 -1.11
N LYS A 27 9.09 0.67 -1.68
CA LYS A 27 7.98 1.49 -2.15
C LYS A 27 6.63 0.82 -1.95
N ASP A 28 5.58 1.61 -2.07
CA ASP A 28 4.17 1.21 -2.10
C ASP A 28 3.83 0.20 -0.99
N PRO A 29 4.08 0.55 0.29
CA PRO A 29 3.86 -0.37 1.39
C PRO A 29 2.38 -0.57 1.62
N CYS A 30 1.97 -1.75 2.08
CA CYS A 30 0.70 -1.98 2.75
C CYS A 30 0.87 -2.95 3.91
N MET A 31 -0.12 -2.99 4.80
CA MET A 31 -0.03 -3.74 6.06
C MET A 31 -1.37 -4.29 6.49
N ILE A 32 -1.34 -5.46 7.14
CA ILE A 32 -2.47 -5.97 7.91
C ILE A 32 -1.99 -6.61 9.20
N PHE A 33 -2.80 -6.50 10.26
CA PHE A 33 -2.51 -7.08 11.56
C PHE A 33 -3.34 -8.33 11.82
N ARG A 34 -2.69 -9.42 12.23
CA ARG A 34 -3.33 -10.71 12.50
C ARG A 34 -2.51 -11.52 13.50
N ASP A 35 -3.16 -12.23 14.42
CA ASP A 35 -2.52 -13.20 15.32
C ASP A 35 -1.30 -12.64 16.08
N ASN A 36 -1.43 -11.39 16.55
CA ASN A 36 -0.38 -10.65 17.25
C ASN A 36 0.88 -10.32 16.41
N GLU A 37 0.73 -10.22 15.10
CA GLU A 37 1.81 -9.93 14.16
C GLU A 37 1.33 -9.01 13.03
N PHE A 38 2.18 -8.08 12.60
CA PHE A 38 1.98 -7.26 11.42
C PHE A 38 2.59 -7.97 10.22
N TYR A 39 1.80 -8.09 9.17
CA TYR A 39 2.21 -8.57 7.85
C TYR A 39 2.35 -7.36 6.95
N LEU A 40 3.56 -7.13 6.46
CA LEU A 40 3.86 -6.02 5.57
C LEU A 40 4.07 -6.56 4.16
N PHE A 41 3.63 -5.80 3.18
CA PHE A 41 3.88 -6.04 1.76
C PHE A 41 4.38 -4.76 1.13
N PHE A 42 5.34 -4.83 0.22
CA PHE A 42 5.89 -3.65 -0.45
C PHE A 42 6.52 -4.01 -1.79
N SER A 43 6.65 -3.00 -2.65
CA SER A 43 7.52 -3.03 -3.82
C SER A 43 8.97 -2.89 -3.36
N ALA A 44 9.87 -3.74 -3.84
CA ALA A 44 11.31 -3.61 -3.66
C ALA A 44 12.02 -3.47 -5.01
N PHE A 45 12.79 -2.41 -5.16
CA PHE A 45 13.60 -2.14 -6.35
C PHE A 45 15.07 -2.42 -6.03
N PHE A 46 15.68 -3.35 -6.74
CA PHE A 46 17.10 -3.69 -6.59
C PHE A 46 17.64 -4.33 -7.88
N ASP A 47 18.96 -4.44 -7.99
CA ASP A 47 19.63 -5.17 -9.07
C ASP A 47 19.32 -6.67 -8.96
N ASP A 48 18.67 -7.20 -9.98
CA ASP A 48 18.39 -8.62 -10.12
C ASP A 48 18.95 -9.11 -11.46
N HIS A 49 20.10 -9.76 -11.39
CA HIS A 49 20.86 -10.26 -12.54
C HIS A 49 21.35 -9.15 -13.50
N GLY A 50 21.83 -8.03 -12.96
CA GLY A 50 22.38 -6.92 -13.76
C GLY A 50 21.34 -5.96 -14.32
N GLU A 51 20.08 -6.10 -13.90
CA GLU A 51 18.97 -5.24 -14.28
C GLU A 51 18.24 -4.75 -13.02
N GLU A 52 17.96 -3.45 -12.94
CA GLU A 52 17.09 -2.92 -11.89
C GLU A 52 15.66 -3.39 -12.13
N ARG A 53 15.11 -4.20 -11.21
CA ARG A 53 13.77 -4.77 -11.31
C ARG A 53 12.94 -4.49 -10.06
N SER A 54 11.62 -4.56 -10.20
CA SER A 54 10.69 -4.45 -9.08
C SER A 54 10.17 -5.82 -8.65
N HIS A 55 10.11 -6.03 -7.34
CA HIS A 55 9.68 -7.26 -6.70
C HIS A 55 8.58 -6.97 -5.70
N LEU A 56 7.62 -7.89 -5.58
CA LEU A 56 6.66 -7.88 -4.49
C LEU A 56 7.22 -8.70 -3.33
N VAL A 57 7.40 -8.05 -2.18
CA VAL A 57 8.05 -8.64 -1.00
C VAL A 57 7.09 -8.63 0.18
N SER A 58 7.13 -9.69 1.00
CA SER A 58 6.47 -9.73 2.30
C SER A 58 7.43 -10.00 3.44
N VAL A 59 7.25 -9.28 4.55
CA VAL A 59 7.92 -9.51 5.83
C VAL A 59 6.92 -9.41 6.97
N ARG A 60 7.31 -9.90 8.14
CA ARG A 60 6.51 -9.83 9.37
C ARG A 60 7.26 -9.15 10.49
N THR A 61 6.51 -8.52 11.38
CA THR A 61 7.05 -7.93 12.61
C THR A 61 5.99 -7.91 13.70
N LYS A 62 6.40 -8.03 14.95
CA LYS A 62 5.50 -7.81 16.10
C LYS A 62 5.60 -6.40 16.66
N ASP A 63 6.70 -5.73 16.37
CA ASP A 63 7.10 -4.53 17.11
C ASP A 63 7.66 -3.41 16.24
N PHE A 64 7.91 -3.62 14.94
CA PHE A 64 8.63 -2.70 14.05
C PHE A 64 10.10 -2.43 14.45
N ILE A 65 10.68 -3.28 15.29
CA ILE A 65 12.11 -3.30 15.63
C ILE A 65 12.78 -4.46 14.93
N TYR A 66 12.17 -5.64 15.03
CA TYR A 66 12.67 -6.86 14.44
C TYR A 66 11.73 -7.33 13.34
N PHE A 67 12.31 -7.60 12.18
CA PHE A 67 11.59 -8.11 11.03
C PHE A 67 12.01 -9.54 10.76
N SER A 68 11.08 -10.35 10.25
CA SER A 68 11.42 -11.64 9.67
C SER A 68 12.33 -11.45 8.46
N LYS A 69 12.96 -12.55 8.03
CA LYS A 69 13.40 -12.63 6.63
C LYS A 69 12.18 -12.50 5.71
N PRO A 70 12.37 -12.11 4.42
CA PRO A 70 11.30 -12.15 3.46
C PRO A 70 10.59 -13.51 3.44
N ASP A 71 9.29 -13.51 3.69
CA ASP A 71 8.47 -14.72 3.59
C ASP A 71 8.32 -15.13 2.13
N PHE A 72 8.29 -14.14 1.22
CA PHE A 72 8.44 -14.33 -0.21
C PHE A 72 9.05 -13.11 -0.89
N ILE A 73 9.58 -13.34 -2.10
CA ILE A 73 9.99 -12.33 -3.08
C ILE A 73 9.43 -12.80 -4.43
N TRP A 74 8.41 -12.13 -4.95
CA TRP A 74 7.80 -12.45 -6.24
C TRP A 74 8.31 -11.47 -7.32
N ASP A 75 8.78 -12.01 -8.44
CA ASP A 75 9.46 -11.24 -9.50
C ASP A 75 8.71 -11.20 -10.83
N GLY A 76 7.72 -12.09 -11.03
CA GLY A 76 6.96 -12.24 -12.27
C GLY A 76 7.76 -12.70 -13.49
N ARG A 77 9.04 -13.08 -13.34
CA ARG A 77 9.94 -13.33 -14.48
C ARG A 77 9.53 -14.58 -15.26
N LYS A 78 9.12 -15.63 -14.56
CA LYS A 78 8.71 -16.91 -15.16
C LYS A 78 7.46 -16.76 -16.03
N GLU A 79 6.62 -15.79 -15.69
CA GLU A 79 5.38 -15.43 -16.38
C GLU A 79 5.60 -14.37 -17.49
N GLY A 80 6.86 -13.94 -17.68
CA GLY A 80 7.26 -13.01 -18.74
C GLY A 80 7.06 -11.53 -18.38
N TRP A 81 6.95 -11.19 -17.10
CA TRP A 81 6.85 -9.81 -16.61
C TRP A 81 8.23 -9.25 -16.25
N SER A 82 8.41 -7.94 -16.43
CA SER A 82 9.67 -7.27 -16.08
C SER A 82 9.85 -7.11 -14.57
N GLY A 83 8.76 -7.09 -13.80
CA GLY A 83 8.72 -7.06 -12.35
C GLY A 83 7.29 -7.07 -11.85
N LEU A 84 7.10 -7.03 -10.53
CA LEU A 84 5.80 -6.89 -9.86
C LEU A 84 5.89 -5.76 -8.82
N CYS A 85 4.84 -4.94 -8.69
CA CYS A 85 4.85 -3.79 -7.78
C CYS A 85 3.45 -3.38 -7.31
N SER A 86 3.45 -2.35 -6.45
CA SER A 86 2.28 -1.65 -5.90
C SER A 86 1.28 -2.56 -5.19
N PRO A 87 1.69 -3.32 -4.16
CA PRO A 87 0.75 -4.14 -3.41
C PRO A 87 -0.29 -3.31 -2.65
N ASN A 88 -1.52 -3.82 -2.59
CA ASN A 88 -2.55 -3.40 -1.65
C ASN A 88 -3.21 -4.64 -1.03
N ILE A 89 -3.56 -4.57 0.26
CA ILE A 89 -4.12 -5.70 1.02
C ILE A 89 -5.51 -5.37 1.54
N SER A 90 -6.45 -6.30 1.33
CA SER A 90 -7.82 -6.17 1.83
C SER A 90 -8.29 -7.47 2.46
N LEU A 91 -9.04 -7.37 3.57
CA LEU A 91 -9.74 -8.51 4.17
C LEU A 91 -11.21 -8.46 3.75
N CYS A 92 -11.60 -9.38 2.85
CA CYS A 92 -12.96 -9.45 2.31
C CYS A 92 -13.49 -10.88 2.49
N GLN A 93 -14.69 -11.02 3.02
CA GLN A 93 -15.36 -12.33 3.15
C GLN A 93 -14.51 -13.41 3.86
N GLY A 94 -13.73 -12.99 4.86
CA GLY A 94 -12.85 -13.89 5.64
C GLY A 94 -11.59 -14.38 4.90
N LYS A 95 -11.25 -13.77 3.75
CA LYS A 95 -10.03 -14.04 3.00
C LYS A 95 -9.25 -12.75 2.77
N TYR A 96 -7.95 -12.90 2.61
CA TYR A 96 -7.02 -11.82 2.31
C TYR A 96 -6.81 -11.75 0.81
N TYR A 97 -6.95 -10.55 0.25
CA TYR A 97 -6.75 -10.25 -1.16
C TYR A 97 -5.59 -9.27 -1.28
N LEU A 98 -4.48 -9.74 -1.83
CA LEU A 98 -3.30 -8.93 -2.13
C LEU A 98 -3.35 -8.58 -3.62
N THR A 99 -3.72 -7.35 -3.95
CA THR A 99 -3.71 -6.85 -5.33
C THR A 99 -2.38 -6.22 -5.64
N TYR A 100 -1.93 -6.32 -6.89
CA TYR A 100 -0.66 -5.77 -7.37
C TYR A 100 -0.68 -5.65 -8.89
N ASN A 101 0.31 -4.99 -9.48
CA ASN A 101 0.45 -4.90 -10.93
C ASN A 101 1.84 -5.34 -11.39
N SER A 102 1.96 -5.68 -12.67
CA SER A 102 3.27 -5.87 -13.32
C SER A 102 4.05 -4.54 -13.34
N TRP A 103 5.37 -4.57 -13.28
CA TRP A 103 6.20 -3.37 -13.35
C TRP A 103 6.85 -3.20 -14.73
N GLY A 104 6.77 -1.99 -15.29
CA GLY A 104 7.22 -1.65 -16.64
C GLY A 104 6.08 -1.18 -17.54
N GLU A 105 6.41 -0.63 -18.70
CA GLU A 105 5.42 -0.15 -19.68
C GLU A 105 5.08 -1.22 -20.73
N ILE A 106 6.11 -1.92 -21.22
CA ILE A 106 6.01 -3.03 -22.17
C ILE A 106 6.89 -4.16 -21.63
N HIS A 107 6.35 -5.38 -21.62
CA HIS A 107 7.03 -6.56 -21.09
C HIS A 107 7.63 -7.43 -22.20
N PRO A 108 8.59 -8.33 -21.87
CA PRO A 108 9.16 -9.27 -22.84
C PRO A 108 8.11 -10.13 -23.57
N ASN A 109 6.96 -10.38 -22.95
CA ASN A 109 5.83 -11.10 -23.55
C ASN A 109 4.95 -10.23 -24.47
N GLY A 110 5.30 -8.96 -24.71
CA GLY A 110 4.58 -8.01 -25.55
C GLY A 110 3.34 -7.38 -24.89
N LYS A 111 2.98 -7.78 -23.67
CA LYS A 111 1.84 -7.23 -22.94
C LYS A 111 2.20 -5.88 -22.32
N LYS A 112 1.17 -5.05 -22.12
CA LYS A 112 1.25 -3.83 -21.30
C LYS A 112 1.12 -4.17 -19.81
N ASN A 113 1.40 -3.17 -18.98
CA ASN A 113 1.16 -3.21 -17.55
C ASN A 113 -0.28 -3.59 -17.21
N THR A 114 -0.46 -4.63 -16.39
CA THR A 114 -1.77 -5.17 -16.00
C THR A 114 -1.86 -5.49 -14.52
N LEU A 115 -3.09 -5.74 -14.05
CA LEU A 115 -3.43 -5.92 -12.64
C LEU A 115 -3.63 -7.41 -12.33
N PHE A 116 -3.22 -7.79 -11.13
CA PHE A 116 -3.39 -9.12 -10.58
C PHE A 116 -3.93 -9.05 -9.15
N TYR A 117 -4.39 -10.19 -8.68
CA TYR A 117 -4.55 -10.42 -7.26
C TYR A 117 -4.02 -11.80 -6.86
N ALA A 118 -3.69 -11.91 -5.58
CA ALA A 118 -3.47 -13.15 -4.88
C ALA A 118 -4.46 -13.28 -3.72
N VAL A 119 -4.87 -14.51 -3.42
CA VAL A 119 -5.80 -14.80 -2.33
C VAL A 119 -5.17 -15.74 -1.31
N SER A 120 -5.39 -15.44 -0.03
CA SER A 120 -4.91 -16.26 1.09
C SER A 120 -5.95 -16.35 2.20
N LYS A 121 -5.87 -17.44 2.99
CA LYS A 121 -6.62 -17.60 4.25
C LYS A 121 -5.76 -17.36 5.48
N ASP A 122 -4.44 -17.37 5.34
CA ASP A 122 -3.47 -17.38 6.44
C ASP A 122 -2.35 -16.34 6.29
N LEU A 123 -2.36 -15.53 5.22
CA LEU A 123 -1.32 -14.56 4.83
C LEU A 123 0.04 -15.19 4.46
N VAL A 124 0.13 -16.53 4.43
CA VAL A 124 1.37 -17.27 4.16
C VAL A 124 1.26 -18.05 2.86
N ASN A 125 0.16 -18.77 2.67
CA ASN A 125 -0.12 -19.56 1.48
C ASN A 125 -1.01 -18.75 0.53
N TRP A 126 -0.52 -18.51 -0.68
CA TRP A 126 -1.15 -17.65 -1.68
C TRP A 126 -1.44 -18.41 -2.97
N GLU A 127 -2.67 -18.31 -3.45
CA GLU A 127 -3.01 -18.53 -4.86
C GLU A 127 -2.86 -17.18 -5.56
N LYS A 128 -1.94 -17.06 -6.53
CA LYS A 128 -1.45 -15.77 -7.03
C LYS A 128 -1.49 -15.65 -8.55
N ASP A 129 -1.20 -14.45 -9.04
CA ASP A 129 -1.17 -14.04 -10.44
C ASP A 129 -2.50 -14.20 -11.17
N ILE A 130 -3.60 -14.08 -10.42
CA ILE A 130 -4.95 -14.14 -10.98
C ILE A 130 -5.25 -12.77 -11.64
N PRO A 131 -5.60 -12.70 -12.94
CA PRO A 131 -5.87 -11.43 -13.62
C PRO A 131 -7.03 -10.67 -12.98
N LEU A 132 -6.92 -9.35 -12.90
CA LEU A 132 -7.91 -8.47 -12.26
C LEU A 132 -8.41 -7.39 -13.24
N GLY A 133 -9.72 -7.22 -13.37
CA GLY A 133 -10.30 -6.07 -14.10
C GLY A 133 -10.11 -6.11 -15.62
N MET A 134 -9.85 -7.27 -16.23
CA MET A 134 -9.46 -7.35 -17.64
C MET A 134 -10.48 -6.73 -18.61
N GLU A 135 -11.77 -6.79 -18.31
CA GLU A 135 -12.86 -6.24 -19.15
C GLU A 135 -12.86 -4.70 -19.19
N VAL A 136 -12.36 -4.06 -18.13
CA VAL A 136 -12.32 -2.59 -18.02
C VAL A 136 -10.96 -2.02 -18.38
N ILE A 137 -9.89 -2.81 -18.28
CA ILE A 137 -8.53 -2.41 -18.69
C ILE A 137 -8.35 -2.47 -20.21
N LYS A 138 -8.87 -3.51 -20.88
CA LYS A 138 -8.84 -3.65 -22.35
C LYS A 138 -7.46 -3.44 -22.99
N ASP A 139 -6.44 -4.12 -22.47
CA ASP A 139 -5.04 -4.01 -22.91
C ASP A 139 -4.44 -2.59 -22.82
N GLU A 140 -5.04 -1.71 -22.00
CA GLU A 140 -4.41 -0.45 -21.60
C GLU A 140 -3.55 -0.61 -20.35
N ARG A 141 -2.68 0.38 -20.13
CA ARG A 141 -1.85 0.46 -18.94
C ARG A 141 -2.74 0.69 -17.71
N ALA A 142 -2.64 -0.18 -16.71
CA ALA A 142 -3.28 -0.02 -15.41
C ALA A 142 -2.30 -0.33 -14.28
N ILE A 143 -2.28 0.50 -13.23
CA ILE A 143 -1.40 0.33 -12.06
C ILE A 143 -2.16 0.57 -10.75
N ASP A 144 -1.51 0.27 -9.64
CA ASP A 144 -1.94 0.60 -8.28
C ASP A 144 -3.36 0.12 -7.95
N PRO A 145 -3.64 -1.19 -8.08
CA PRO A 145 -4.97 -1.73 -7.79
C PRO A 145 -5.22 -1.79 -6.28
N ALA A 146 -6.44 -1.42 -5.88
CA ALA A 146 -7.01 -1.74 -4.57
C ALA A 146 -8.45 -2.19 -4.73
N VAL A 147 -8.84 -3.18 -3.92
CA VAL A 147 -10.18 -3.76 -3.96
C VAL A 147 -10.87 -3.62 -2.61
N THR A 148 -12.20 -3.68 -2.63
CA THR A 148 -12.98 -3.91 -1.42
C THR A 148 -14.28 -4.60 -1.79
N GLU A 149 -14.95 -5.17 -0.79
CA GLU A 149 -16.27 -5.75 -0.91
C GLU A 149 -17.25 -5.02 -0.01
N PHE A 150 -18.40 -4.66 -0.56
CA PHE A 150 -19.48 -4.01 0.17
C PHE A 150 -20.83 -4.45 -0.36
N ASN A 151 -21.70 -4.93 0.53
CA ASN A 151 -23.07 -5.37 0.22
C ASN A 151 -23.16 -6.38 -0.94
N GLY A 152 -22.27 -7.37 -0.93
CA GLY A 152 -22.21 -8.44 -1.93
C GLY A 152 -21.65 -7.99 -3.29
N LYS A 153 -21.00 -6.83 -3.35
CA LYS A 153 -20.42 -6.26 -4.58
C LYS A 153 -18.97 -5.92 -4.36
N TRP A 154 -18.18 -6.15 -5.40
CA TRP A 154 -16.76 -5.84 -5.44
C TRP A 154 -16.54 -4.49 -6.09
N PHE A 155 -15.60 -3.73 -5.53
CA PHE A 155 -15.14 -2.46 -6.05
C PHE A 155 -13.64 -2.53 -6.26
N LEU A 156 -13.17 -1.96 -7.36
CA LEU A 156 -11.77 -1.87 -7.75
C LEU A 156 -11.46 -0.41 -8.01
N CYS A 157 -10.46 0.14 -7.34
CA CYS A 157 -9.81 1.39 -7.71
C CYS A 157 -8.46 1.06 -8.35
N PHE A 158 -8.16 1.68 -9.48
CA PHE A 158 -6.86 1.58 -10.13
C PHE A 158 -6.54 2.87 -10.86
N LYS A 159 -5.27 3.07 -11.18
CA LYS A 159 -4.82 4.21 -11.97
C LYS A 159 -4.68 3.80 -13.44
N GLY A 160 -5.54 4.38 -14.29
CA GLY A 160 -5.33 4.37 -15.74
C GLY A 160 -4.25 5.38 -16.15
N LEU A 161 -4.20 5.75 -17.44
CA LEU A 161 -3.18 6.66 -17.96
C LEU A 161 -3.16 8.02 -17.23
N GLU A 162 -4.31 8.67 -17.11
CA GLU A 162 -4.40 10.06 -16.61
C GLU A 162 -5.05 10.18 -15.23
N SER A 163 -5.97 9.27 -14.89
CA SER A 163 -6.88 9.42 -13.75
C SER A 163 -7.11 8.09 -13.02
N PRO A 164 -7.40 8.14 -11.71
CA PRO A 164 -7.95 6.98 -11.03
C PRO A 164 -9.29 6.59 -11.66
N ILE A 165 -9.58 5.30 -11.70
CA ILE A 165 -10.82 4.72 -12.21
C ILE A 165 -11.36 3.81 -11.12
N VAL A 166 -12.67 3.89 -10.89
CA VAL A 166 -13.40 2.94 -10.06
C VAL A 166 -14.25 2.04 -10.98
N ALA A 167 -14.16 0.75 -10.75
CA ALA A 167 -14.99 -0.28 -11.37
C ALA A 167 -15.72 -1.11 -10.30
N ARG A 168 -16.79 -1.77 -10.69
CA ARG A 168 -17.59 -2.67 -9.84
C ARG A 168 -17.82 -4.01 -10.51
N ALA A 169 -18.02 -5.05 -9.71
CA ALA A 169 -18.36 -6.39 -10.18
C ALA A 169 -19.22 -7.16 -9.16
N PRO A 170 -19.96 -8.20 -9.58
CA PRO A 170 -20.64 -9.11 -8.65
C PRO A 170 -19.68 -10.06 -7.93
N SER A 171 -18.47 -10.24 -8.44
CA SER A 171 -17.40 -11.06 -7.85
C SER A 171 -16.03 -10.45 -8.14
N ILE A 172 -14.99 -10.86 -7.41
CA ILE A 172 -13.60 -10.42 -7.69
C ILE A 172 -13.15 -10.80 -9.11
N ASP A 173 -13.68 -11.90 -9.64
CA ASP A 173 -13.38 -12.40 -10.99
C ASP A 173 -14.16 -11.66 -12.09
N GLY A 174 -14.99 -10.68 -11.72
CA GLY A 174 -15.80 -9.92 -12.66
C GLY A 174 -17.22 -10.49 -12.85
N PRO A 175 -17.89 -10.15 -13.98
CA PRO A 175 -17.43 -9.19 -14.97
C PRO A 175 -17.36 -7.77 -14.40
N TRP A 176 -16.28 -7.06 -14.70
CA TRP A 176 -16.05 -5.69 -14.22
C TRP A 176 -16.76 -4.63 -15.09
N GLN A 177 -17.29 -3.60 -14.45
CA GLN A 177 -17.95 -2.46 -15.09
C GLN A 177 -17.40 -1.16 -14.53
N ILE A 178 -16.99 -0.22 -15.39
CA ILE A 178 -16.55 1.11 -14.96
C ILE A 178 -17.73 1.83 -14.29
N VAL A 179 -17.47 2.37 -13.09
CA VAL A 179 -18.34 3.30 -12.38
C VAL A 179 -17.99 4.73 -12.80
N GLY A 180 -16.70 5.08 -12.79
CA GLY A 180 -16.22 6.40 -13.22
C GLY A 180 -14.89 6.79 -12.59
N THR A 181 -14.57 8.07 -12.63
CA THR A 181 -13.40 8.66 -11.98
C THR A 181 -13.82 9.27 -10.64
N PRO A 182 -13.17 8.94 -9.51
CA PRO A 182 -13.47 9.58 -8.24
C PRO A 182 -13.09 11.07 -8.27
N ASP A 183 -13.95 11.91 -7.68
CA ASP A 183 -13.77 13.38 -7.59
C ASP A 183 -12.69 13.82 -6.57
N THR A 184 -11.74 12.94 -6.25
CA THR A 184 -10.57 13.21 -5.39
C THR A 184 -9.44 13.95 -6.11
N GLY A 185 -9.53 14.10 -7.44
CA GLY A 185 -8.48 14.64 -8.30
C GLY A 185 -7.44 13.58 -8.70
N TRP A 186 -6.21 14.01 -8.98
CA TRP A 186 -5.12 13.08 -9.30
C TRP A 186 -4.73 12.30 -8.04
N LEU A 187 -4.71 10.97 -8.17
CA LEU A 187 -4.40 10.01 -7.13
C LEU A 187 -3.57 8.86 -7.75
N ILE A 188 -2.60 8.36 -7.01
CA ILE A 188 -1.90 7.08 -7.24
C ILE A 188 -1.87 6.28 -5.94
N GLY A 189 -1.72 4.95 -6.01
CA GLY A 189 -1.78 4.11 -4.81
C GLY A 189 -3.09 4.26 -4.05
N GLY A 190 -4.23 4.21 -4.76
CA GLY A 190 -5.54 4.36 -4.13
C GLY A 190 -5.82 3.19 -3.19
N GLU A 191 -6.43 3.46 -2.04
CA GLU A 191 -6.76 2.46 -1.01
C GLU A 191 -8.16 2.75 -0.44
N PHE A 192 -9.01 1.72 -0.38
CA PHE A 192 -10.29 1.80 0.32
C PHE A 192 -10.13 1.49 1.80
N ILE A 193 -10.60 2.39 2.67
CA ILE A 193 -10.61 2.17 4.12
C ILE A 193 -11.96 2.57 4.72
N MET A 194 -12.46 1.76 5.65
CA MET A 194 -13.68 2.04 6.40
C MET A 194 -13.31 2.64 7.77
N ILE A 195 -13.79 3.84 8.07
CA ILE A 195 -13.55 4.53 9.34
C ILE A 195 -14.90 5.00 9.88
N ASP A 196 -15.25 4.54 11.07
CA ASP A 196 -16.50 4.92 11.77
C ASP A 196 -17.76 4.77 10.88
N GLY A 197 -17.81 3.66 10.13
CA GLY A 197 -18.93 3.32 9.24
C GLY A 197 -19.00 4.15 7.95
N CYS A 198 -17.98 4.95 7.66
CA CYS A 198 -17.86 5.70 6.42
C CYS A 198 -16.69 5.18 5.57
N TRP A 199 -16.90 5.07 4.27
CA TRP A 199 -15.83 4.77 3.33
C TRP A 199 -14.95 5.99 3.08
N TYR A 200 -13.66 5.74 2.92
CA TYR A 200 -12.66 6.70 2.51
C TYR A 200 -11.82 6.13 1.37
N LEU A 201 -11.32 7.03 0.53
CA LEU A 201 -10.26 6.75 -0.43
C LEU A 201 -8.99 7.45 0.05
N ALA A 202 -7.99 6.67 0.42
CA ALA A 202 -6.64 7.13 0.74
C ALA A 202 -5.72 6.96 -0.49
N GLY A 203 -4.61 7.68 -0.51
CA GLY A 203 -3.56 7.49 -1.51
C GLY A 203 -2.79 8.79 -1.79
N THR A 204 -1.86 8.74 -2.72
CA THR A 204 -0.91 9.84 -2.92
C THR A 204 -1.40 10.79 -4.01
N GLY A 205 -1.60 12.06 -3.64
CA GLY A 205 -2.01 13.15 -4.53
C GLY A 205 -0.84 13.87 -5.22
N ARG A 206 -1.15 14.89 -6.03
CA ARG A 206 -0.13 15.66 -6.77
C ARG A 206 0.94 16.23 -5.82
N GLY A 207 2.19 16.20 -6.27
CA GLY A 207 3.34 16.62 -5.45
C GLY A 207 3.73 15.59 -4.38
N LEU A 208 3.29 14.33 -4.53
CA LEU A 208 3.56 13.25 -3.60
C LEU A 208 3.03 13.54 -2.18
N VAL A 209 1.81 14.09 -2.12
CA VAL A 209 1.16 14.45 -0.85
C VAL A 209 0.16 13.36 -0.47
N PRO A 210 0.30 12.71 0.69
CA PRO A 210 -0.71 11.83 1.23
C PRO A 210 -2.07 12.53 1.35
N ILE A 211 -3.11 11.92 0.80
CA ILE A 211 -4.49 12.42 0.92
C ILE A 211 -5.44 11.36 1.43
N LEU A 212 -6.49 11.83 2.09
CA LEU A 212 -7.60 11.02 2.58
C LEU A 212 -8.92 11.74 2.29
N SER A 213 -9.79 11.10 1.51
CA SER A 213 -11.05 11.66 1.06
C SER A 213 -12.22 10.82 1.58
N ARG A 214 -13.14 11.43 2.33
CA ARG A 214 -14.35 10.78 2.84
C ARG A 214 -15.40 10.66 1.73
N MET A 215 -15.99 9.49 1.54
CA MET A 215 -17.13 9.29 0.64
C MET A 215 -18.33 10.14 1.09
N LYS A 216 -19.05 10.76 0.15
CA LYS A 216 -20.24 11.58 0.45
C LYS A 216 -21.48 10.72 0.76
N GLY A 217 -21.56 9.55 0.12
CA GLY A 217 -22.65 8.59 0.27
C GLY A 217 -22.34 7.44 1.22
N THR A 218 -23.20 6.43 1.22
CA THR A 218 -23.07 5.23 2.07
C THR A 218 -22.31 4.09 1.36
N GLY A 219 -22.16 4.18 0.04
CA GLY A 219 -21.59 3.11 -0.79
C GLY A 219 -22.66 2.17 -1.37
N ASP A 220 -23.94 2.39 -1.06
CA ASP A 220 -25.03 1.54 -1.57
C ASP A 220 -25.27 1.72 -3.08
N LYS A 221 -24.97 2.93 -3.57
CA LYS A 221 -25.11 3.31 -4.97
C LYS A 221 -23.73 3.37 -5.63
N PRO A 222 -23.59 2.92 -6.89
CA PRO A 222 -22.32 3.03 -7.62
C PRO A 222 -21.77 4.46 -7.62
N GLU A 223 -22.62 5.46 -7.75
CA GLU A 223 -22.22 6.87 -7.84
C GLU A 223 -21.57 7.38 -6.54
N ASP A 224 -21.85 6.76 -5.40
CA ASP A 224 -21.20 7.09 -4.13
C ASP A 224 -19.69 6.83 -4.21
N TRP A 225 -19.28 5.77 -4.94
CA TRP A 225 -17.89 5.32 -5.05
C TRP A 225 -17.00 6.24 -5.88
N ILE A 226 -17.60 7.23 -6.54
CA ILE A 226 -16.89 8.29 -7.25
C ILE A 226 -17.14 9.68 -6.66
N SER A 227 -17.88 9.76 -5.54
CA SER A 227 -18.24 11.02 -4.90
C SER A 227 -17.70 11.12 -3.48
N TYR A 228 -16.71 12.00 -3.32
CA TYR A 228 -15.94 12.22 -2.11
C TYR A 228 -15.91 13.70 -1.74
N HIS A 229 -15.78 13.97 -0.45
CA HIS A 229 -15.43 15.29 0.04
C HIS A 229 -14.01 15.68 -0.40
N PRO A 230 -13.72 16.99 -0.47
CA PRO A 230 -12.36 17.47 -0.72
C PRO A 230 -11.33 16.76 0.18
N PRO A 231 -10.18 16.36 -0.37
CA PRO A 231 -9.21 15.55 0.37
C PRO A 231 -8.62 16.31 1.56
N LEU A 232 -8.55 15.62 2.70
CA LEU A 232 -7.67 15.98 3.80
C LEU A 232 -6.24 15.64 3.38
N ARG A 233 -5.33 16.61 3.44
CA ARG A 233 -3.90 16.38 3.25
C ARG A 233 -3.29 15.90 4.55
N LEU A 234 -2.66 14.74 4.54
CA LEU A 234 -1.91 14.23 5.68
C LEU A 234 -0.47 14.70 5.57
N SER A 235 0.07 15.26 6.66
CA SER A 235 1.44 15.78 6.69
C SER A 235 2.24 14.97 7.70
N PHE A 236 3.10 14.09 7.20
CA PHE A 236 4.07 13.40 8.06
C PHE A 236 5.28 14.31 8.34
N PRO A 237 5.87 14.22 9.54
CA PRO A 237 7.08 14.98 9.89
C PRO A 237 8.25 14.76 8.91
N LEU A 238 9.06 15.80 8.76
CA LEU A 238 10.37 15.71 8.11
C LEU A 238 11.36 15.15 9.13
N GLU A 239 12.11 14.13 8.71
CA GLU A 239 13.13 13.43 9.46
C GLU A 239 14.41 13.32 8.63
N HIS A 240 15.50 12.84 9.22
CA HIS A 240 16.81 12.78 8.57
C HIS A 240 16.84 11.87 7.33
N PHE A 241 15.97 10.85 7.23
CA PHE A 241 15.97 9.89 6.12
C PHE A 241 15.08 10.30 4.94
N ASN A 242 14.22 11.31 5.08
CA ASN A 242 13.23 11.72 4.07
C ASN A 242 13.38 13.19 3.63
N THR A 243 14.63 13.67 3.58
CA THR A 243 14.97 15.07 3.27
C THR A 243 14.79 15.47 1.81
N CYS A 244 14.90 14.53 0.86
CA CYS A 244 14.69 14.78 -0.57
C CYS A 244 13.25 14.44 -0.99
N ILE A 245 12.81 13.23 -0.64
CA ILE A 245 11.45 12.76 -0.86
C ILE A 245 10.82 12.52 0.49
N ARG A 246 9.91 13.42 0.91
CA ARG A 246 9.28 13.34 2.24
C ARG A 246 8.37 12.12 2.37
N THR A 247 7.49 11.94 1.38
CA THR A 247 6.54 10.83 1.33
C THR A 247 6.31 10.44 -0.12
N HIS A 248 6.99 9.41 -0.62
CA HIS A 248 6.76 8.93 -1.99
C HIS A 248 5.38 8.27 -2.14
N CYS A 249 5.02 7.47 -1.15
CA CYS A 249 3.79 6.70 -1.09
C CYS A 249 3.49 6.41 0.39
N PHE A 250 2.24 6.07 0.69
CA PHE A 250 1.84 5.71 2.04
C PHE A 250 0.65 4.74 2.02
N PHE A 251 0.41 4.12 3.16
CA PHE A 251 -0.76 3.27 3.44
C PHE A 251 -1.31 3.60 4.82
N LEU A 252 -2.63 3.61 4.95
CA LEU A 252 -3.32 3.95 6.19
C LEU A 252 -3.89 2.70 6.84
N SER A 253 -3.79 2.61 8.17
CA SER A 253 -4.36 1.50 8.93
C SER A 253 -5.14 2.03 10.12
N ASP A 254 -6.43 1.67 10.20
CA ASP A 254 -7.24 1.93 11.39
C ASP A 254 -7.07 0.79 12.40
N ASN A 255 -6.18 1.04 13.38
CA ASN A 255 -5.87 0.08 14.43
C ASN A 255 -6.44 0.54 15.78
N ARG A 256 -7.42 1.47 15.78
CA ARG A 256 -7.95 2.03 17.03
C ARG A 256 -8.55 0.97 17.94
N ASN A 257 -9.12 -0.08 17.38
CA ASN A 257 -9.67 -1.20 18.15
C ASN A 257 -8.59 -2.01 18.89
N GLN A 258 -7.34 -1.99 18.42
CA GLN A 258 -6.22 -2.75 18.98
C GLN A 258 -5.26 -1.87 19.80
N THR A 259 -5.05 -0.62 19.38
CA THR A 259 -3.99 0.25 19.92
C THR A 259 -4.50 1.65 20.32
N GLY A 260 -5.76 1.98 20.01
CA GLY A 260 -6.32 3.31 20.20
C GLY A 260 -5.81 4.35 19.20
N LYS A 261 -5.10 3.96 18.13
CA LYS A 261 -4.52 4.89 17.15
C LYS A 261 -4.69 4.42 15.71
N TYR A 262 -4.63 5.38 14.79
CA TYR A 262 -4.29 5.12 13.39
C TYR A 262 -2.78 4.96 13.25
N TYR A 263 -2.36 4.13 12.29
CA TYR A 263 -0.98 4.08 11.83
C TYR A 263 -0.92 4.39 10.34
N ALA A 264 0.16 5.05 9.92
CA ALA A 264 0.51 5.17 8.53
C ALA A 264 1.90 4.59 8.30
N LEU A 265 2.02 3.75 7.27
CA LEU A 265 3.31 3.42 6.68
C LEU A 265 3.60 4.42 5.59
N TYR A 266 4.80 4.99 5.55
CA TYR A 266 5.20 5.92 4.50
C TYR A 266 6.64 5.71 4.09
N VAL A 267 6.95 6.11 2.87
CA VAL A 267 8.28 5.91 2.28
C VAL A 267 8.94 7.25 2.03
N GLY A 268 10.20 7.40 2.41
CA GLY A 268 10.99 8.60 2.16
C GLY A 268 12.42 8.29 1.73
N ALA A 269 13.10 9.30 1.17
CA ALA A 269 14.48 9.19 0.71
C ALA A 269 15.27 10.49 0.92
N THR A 270 16.59 10.36 1.06
CA THR A 270 17.54 11.47 1.14
C THR A 270 18.05 11.92 -0.23
N GLU A 271 17.72 11.19 -1.29
CA GLU A 271 18.11 11.45 -2.69
C GLU A 271 17.05 10.87 -3.65
N ASN A 272 17.14 11.21 -4.93
CA ASN A 272 16.17 10.83 -5.98
C ASN A 272 16.84 10.38 -7.30
N ILE A 273 18.04 9.84 -7.22
CA ILE A 273 18.90 9.43 -8.34
C ILE A 273 18.95 7.90 -8.44
N SER A 274 19.14 7.20 -7.32
CA SER A 274 19.26 5.73 -7.32
C SER A 274 17.96 5.04 -7.77
N HIS A 275 18.05 3.76 -8.15
CA HIS A 275 16.88 2.92 -8.48
C HIS A 275 16.01 3.53 -9.59
N LEU A 276 16.66 3.94 -10.69
CA LEU A 276 16.04 4.60 -11.83
C LEU A 276 15.28 5.88 -11.42
N GLY A 277 15.92 6.72 -10.59
CA GLY A 277 15.37 8.00 -10.14
C GLY A 277 14.33 7.93 -9.02
N ARG A 278 14.16 6.74 -8.40
CA ARG A 278 13.24 6.56 -7.26
C ARG A 278 13.87 6.96 -5.94
N GLY A 279 15.20 7.03 -5.88
CA GLY A 279 15.97 7.20 -4.67
C GLY A 279 16.03 5.92 -3.83
N ASN A 280 17.00 5.86 -2.92
CA ASN A 280 17.16 4.82 -1.90
C ASN A 280 16.07 4.96 -0.81
N CYS A 281 14.84 4.66 -1.22
CA CYS A 281 13.63 4.81 -0.43
C CYS A 281 13.59 3.81 0.74
N LYS A 282 13.23 4.31 1.93
CA LYS A 282 13.13 3.53 3.17
C LYS A 282 11.74 3.66 3.78
N LEU A 283 11.31 2.64 4.52
CA LEU A 283 10.00 2.57 5.14
C LEU A 283 10.01 3.18 6.55
N ALA A 284 9.01 3.97 6.85
CA ALA A 284 8.78 4.60 8.14
C ALA A 284 7.34 4.38 8.61
N ILE A 285 7.13 4.61 9.91
CA ILE A 285 5.81 4.56 10.55
C ILE A 285 5.50 5.88 11.24
N ALA A 286 4.24 6.31 11.15
CA ALA A 286 3.68 7.38 11.95
C ALA A 286 2.39 6.90 12.62
N SER A 287 2.01 7.51 13.74
CA SER A 287 0.76 7.25 14.42
C SER A 287 -0.04 8.53 14.61
N SER A 288 -1.36 8.42 14.63
CA SER A 288 -2.25 9.56 14.87
C SER A 288 -3.45 9.13 15.71
N PRO A 289 -3.90 9.96 16.66
CA PRO A 289 -5.17 9.72 17.35
C PRO A 289 -6.38 10.15 16.52
N ASP A 290 -6.22 11.04 15.53
CA ASP A 290 -7.32 11.80 14.92
C ASP A 290 -7.17 12.07 13.41
N LEU A 291 -6.17 11.47 12.75
CA LEU A 291 -5.79 11.66 11.34
C LEU A 291 -5.26 13.06 10.99
N VAL A 292 -5.17 13.97 11.97
CA VAL A 292 -4.68 15.34 11.81
C VAL A 292 -3.31 15.48 12.44
N ASN A 293 -3.17 15.03 13.68
CA ASN A 293 -1.96 15.12 14.48
C ASN A 293 -1.15 13.84 14.30
N TRP A 294 -0.09 13.91 13.50
CA TRP A 294 0.79 12.78 13.21
C TRP A 294 2.05 12.85 14.06
N HIS A 295 2.37 11.74 14.73
CA HIS A 295 3.56 11.55 15.54
C HIS A 295 4.43 10.48 14.91
N VAL A 296 5.74 10.72 14.88
CA VAL A 296 6.75 9.72 14.52
C VAL A 296 7.38 9.14 15.80
N PRO A 297 8.02 7.96 15.73
CA PRO A 297 8.86 7.47 16.80
C PRO A 297 9.88 8.54 17.26
N PRO A 298 10.22 8.59 18.56
CA PRO A 298 11.13 9.60 19.07
C PRO A 298 12.53 9.42 18.46
N HIS A 299 13.16 10.53 18.07
CA HIS A 299 14.59 10.55 17.85
C HIS A 299 15.29 10.56 19.22
N GLU A 300 16.21 9.62 19.45
CA GLU A 300 17.21 9.82 20.51
C GLU A 300 18.05 11.04 20.11
N GLU A 301 17.90 12.15 20.83
CA GLU A 301 18.92 13.18 20.84
C GLU A 301 20.18 12.56 21.49
N ASN A 302 21.15 12.16 20.66
CA ASN A 302 22.50 11.77 21.06
C ASN A 302 22.63 10.74 22.20
N SER A 303 22.49 9.45 21.88
CA SER A 303 23.31 8.43 22.53
C SER A 303 23.84 7.46 21.49
N ALA A 304 25.14 7.58 21.21
CA ALA A 304 25.90 6.66 20.38
C ALA A 304 25.73 5.23 20.93
N ILE A 305 24.90 4.44 20.26
CA ILE A 305 24.86 2.99 20.41
C ILE A 305 24.96 2.43 19.01
N GLU A 306 26.17 1.95 18.67
CA GLU A 306 26.41 1.11 17.50
C GLU A 306 25.44 -0.08 17.55
N ARG A 307 24.62 -0.23 16.51
CA ARG A 307 23.87 -1.47 16.26
C ARG A 307 24.51 -2.19 15.08
N ALA A 308 24.82 -3.46 15.32
CA ALA A 308 25.53 -4.35 14.42
C ALA A 308 24.68 -4.78 13.21
N VAL A 309 25.44 -5.04 12.14
CA VAL A 309 25.19 -5.57 10.79
C VAL A 309 23.94 -6.44 10.61
#